data_AF-A0A554LBA8-F1
#
_entry.id   AF-A0A554LBA8-F1
#
_cell.length_a   1.000
_cell.length_b   1.000
_cell.length_c   1.000
_cell.angle_alpha   90.00
_cell.angle_beta   90.00
_cell.angle_gamma   90.00
#
_symmetry.space_group_name_H-M   'P 1'
#
loop_
_entity.id
_entity.type
_entity.pdbx_description
1 polymer ?
#
loop_
_entity_poly.entity_id
_entity_poly.type
_entity_poly.pdbx_seq_one_letter_code
_entity_poly.pdbx_strand_id
1 'polypeptide(L)'
;MKKYTHWIVLALSLFLIVSMGRSTFQLLGRGDATKEAEVRVRELEAEQARLLEVKEQVESQEFMEKEAREKLGLAKPGEVVVVLPADEVLRRLAPEFDQEHFAEEEPIYQRWMRLFF
;
A
#
# COMPACT_ATOMS: atom_id res chain seq x y z
N MET A 1 -43.94 52.14 29.84
CA MET A 1 -42.52 51.76 29.62
C MET A 1 -42.19 50.31 30.01
N LYS A 2 -42.75 49.75 31.10
CA LYS A 2 -42.46 48.37 31.56
C LYS A 2 -42.85 47.22 30.59
N LYS A 3 -43.83 47.44 29.71
CA LYS A 3 -44.32 46.42 28.76
C LYS A 3 -43.31 46.10 27.65
N TYR A 4 -42.54 47.10 27.20
CA TYR A 4 -41.57 46.94 26.11
C TYR A 4 -40.21 46.43 26.61
N THR A 5 -39.86 46.68 27.88
CA THR A 5 -38.63 46.16 28.49
C THR A 5 -38.57 44.63 28.45
N HIS A 6 -39.69 43.93 28.69
CA HIS A 6 -39.70 42.47 28.59
C HIS A 6 -39.44 41.97 27.17
N TRP A 7 -40.00 42.64 26.16
CA TRP A 7 -39.76 42.31 24.74
C TRP A 7 -38.32 42.62 24.31
N ILE A 8 -37.74 43.72 24.77
CA ILE A 8 -36.34 44.07 24.51
C ILE A 8 -35.40 43.04 25.15
N VAL A 9 -35.66 42.63 26.39
CA VAL A 9 -34.89 41.59 27.08
C VAL A 9 -35.02 40.24 26.36
N LEU A 10 -36.21 39.89 25.88
CA LEU A 10 -36.44 38.66 25.10
C LEU A 10 -35.68 38.68 23.77
N ALA A 11 -35.72 39.80 23.05
CA ALA A 11 -35.00 39.97 21.79
C ALA A 11 -33.47 39.91 22.00
N LEU A 12 -32.96 40.55 23.07
CA LEU A 12 -31.55 40.52 23.41
C LEU A 12 -31.08 39.11 23.82
N SER A 13 -31.91 38.39 24.58
CA SER A 13 -31.64 37.00 24.95
C SER A 13 -31.60 36.08 23.72
N LEU A 14 -32.58 36.21 22.82
CA LEU A 14 -32.61 35.44 21.57
C LEU A 14 -31.40 35.76 20.67
N PHE A 15 -31.03 37.04 20.59
CA PHE A 15 -29.84 37.47 19.85
C PHE A 15 -28.55 36.85 20.40
N LEU A 16 -28.38 36.82 21.73
CA LEU A 16 -27.24 36.18 22.38
C LEU A 16 -27.18 34.67 22.11
N ILE A 17 -28.33 33.98 22.18
CA ILE A 17 -28.41 32.54 21.89
C ILE A 17 -27.98 32.25 20.45
N VAL A 18 -28.47 33.02 19.47
CA VAL A 18 -28.11 32.85 18.06
C VAL A 18 -26.64 33.19 17.81
N SER A 19 -26.13 34.24 18.44
CA SER A 19 -24.73 34.67 18.32
C SER A 19 -23.75 33.63 18.87
N MET A 20 -24.03 33.09 20.08
CA MET A 20 -23.21 32.04 20.69
C MET A 20 -23.30 30.73 19.91
N GLY A 21 -24.51 30.33 19.50
CA GLY A 21 -24.70 29.12 18.68
C GLY A 21 -23.87 29.16 17.40
N ARG A 22 -23.90 30.30 16.69
CA ARG A 22 -23.12 30.48 15.45
C ARG A 22 -21.61 30.40 15.67
N SER A 23 -21.11 30.96 16.78
CA SER A 23 -19.68 30.93 17.12
C SER A 23 -19.19 29.51 17.45
N THR A 24 -19.98 28.74 18.21
CA THR A 24 -19.64 27.35 18.58
C THR A 24 -19.60 26.43 17.37
N PHE A 25 -20.56 26.54 16.44
CA PHE A 25 -20.56 25.74 15.21
C PHE A 25 -19.34 26.02 14.31
N GLN A 26 -18.84 27.26 14.31
CA GLN A 26 -17.70 27.66 13.49
C GLN A 26 -16.35 27.16 14.06
N LEU A 27 -16.28 26.93 15.37
CA LEU A 27 -15.12 26.33 16.04
C LEU A 27 -15.02 24.82 15.81
N LEU A 28 -16.15 24.11 15.84
CA LEU A 28 -16.21 22.67 15.56
C LEU A 28 -15.73 22.32 14.14
N GLY A 29 -16.18 23.05 13.11
CA GLY A 29 -15.75 22.78 11.73
C GLY A 29 -14.28 23.10 11.43
N ARG A 30 -13.62 23.92 12.26
CA ARG A 30 -12.19 24.25 12.09
C ARG A 30 -11.26 23.17 12.64
N GLY A 31 -11.67 22.48 13.71
CA GLY A 31 -10.89 21.39 14.30
C GLY A 31 -10.71 20.21 13.33
N ASP A 32 -11.76 19.87 12.59
CA ASP A 32 -11.72 18.79 11.60
C ASP A 32 -10.84 19.16 10.40
N ALA A 33 -10.93 20.39 9.90
CA ALA A 33 -10.08 20.86 8.79
C ALA A 33 -8.58 20.86 9.14
N THR A 34 -8.23 21.24 10.38
CA THR A 34 -6.83 21.18 10.83
C THR A 34 -6.33 19.74 10.95
N LYS A 35 -7.18 18.82 11.40
CA LYS A 35 -6.83 17.41 11.55
C LYS A 35 -6.66 16.73 10.19
N GLU A 36 -7.53 17.03 9.23
CA GLU A 36 -7.42 16.52 7.85
C GLU A 36 -6.14 17.03 7.18
N ALA A 37 -5.82 18.32 7.34
CA ALA A 37 -4.58 18.89 6.83
C ALA A 37 -3.34 18.22 7.45
N GLU A 38 -3.35 17.97 8.77
CA GLU A 38 -2.23 17.31 9.46
C GLU A 38 -2.05 15.85 8.99
N VAL A 39 -3.15 15.10 8.81
CA VAL A 39 -3.10 13.74 8.26
C VAL A 39 -2.52 13.74 6.85
N ARG A 40 -2.97 14.65 5.99
CA ARG A 40 -2.47 14.76 4.62
C ARG A 40 -0.99 15.11 4.56
N VAL A 41 -0.50 15.98 5.45
CA VAL A 41 0.94 16.28 5.55
C VAL A 41 1.73 15.02 5.92
N ARG A 42 1.28 14.26 6.93
CA ARG A 42 1.95 13.02 7.34
C ARG A 42 1.97 11.97 6.23
N GLU A 43 0.87 11.83 5.49
CA GLU A 43 0.80 10.92 4.34
C GLU A 43 1.81 11.31 3.24
N LEU A 44 1.87 12.60 2.91
CA LEU A 44 2.80 13.11 1.90
C LEU A 44 4.27 12.98 2.33
N GLU A 45 4.58 13.20 3.61
CA GLU A 45 5.94 12.98 4.14
C GLU A 45 6.36 11.51 4.07
N ALA A 46 5.45 10.58 4.41
CA ALA A 46 5.70 9.16 4.30
C ALA A 46 5.89 8.72 2.84
N GLU A 47 5.08 9.26 1.93
CA GLU A 47 5.21 9.01 0.49
C GLU A 47 6.53 9.56 -0.05
N GLN A 48 6.92 10.78 0.34
CA GLN A 48 8.21 11.37 -0.03
C GLN A 48 9.38 10.50 0.43
N ALA A 49 9.37 10.03 1.69
CA ALA A 49 10.43 9.18 2.23
C ALA A 49 10.57 7.88 1.43
N ARG A 50 9.44 7.21 1.14
CA ARG A 50 9.41 6.00 0.30
C ARG A 50 9.93 6.27 -1.11
N LEU A 51 9.54 7.38 -1.73
CA LEU A 51 9.99 7.73 -3.08
C LEU A 51 11.49 8.01 -3.13
N LEU A 52 12.07 8.60 -2.08
CA LEU A 52 13.51 8.82 -1.98
C LEU A 52 14.27 7.50 -1.86
N GLU A 53 13.78 6.55 -1.07
CA GLU A 53 14.38 5.21 -0.95
C GLU A 53 14.35 4.46 -2.29
N VAL A 54 13.21 4.48 -2.98
CA VAL A 54 13.09 3.87 -4.32
C VAL A 54 14.02 4.56 -5.32
N LYS A 55 14.13 5.89 -5.27
CA LYS A 55 15.04 6.64 -6.13
C LYS A 55 16.49 6.22 -5.92
N GLU A 56 16.93 6.14 -4.66
CA GLU A 56 18.29 5.71 -4.32
C GLU A 56 18.56 4.28 -4.81
N GLN A 57 17.59 3.37 -4.66
CA GLN A 57 17.68 2.01 -5.19
C GLN A 57 17.83 1.98 -6.71
N VAL A 58 17.06 2.77 -7.44
CA VAL A 58 17.08 2.81 -8.92
C VAL A 58 18.33 3.51 -9.46
N GLU A 59 18.83 4.54 -8.77
CA GLU A 59 20.08 5.23 -9.11
C GLU A 59 21.33 4.39 -8.77
N SER A 60 21.17 3.33 -7.98
CA SER A 60 22.28 2.43 -7.65
C SER A 60 22.88 1.79 -8.91
N GLN A 61 24.21 1.67 -8.92
CA GLN A 61 24.94 1.10 -10.04
C GLN A 61 24.56 -0.37 -10.28
N GLU A 62 24.25 -1.12 -9.21
CA GLU A 62 23.80 -2.51 -9.28
C GLU A 62 22.46 -2.63 -10.02
N PHE A 63 21.50 -1.75 -9.72
CA PHE A 63 20.20 -1.74 -10.39
C PHE A 63 20.35 -1.39 -11.87
N MET A 64 21.12 -0.34 -12.19
CA MET A 64 21.40 0.04 -13.58
C MET A 64 22.07 -1.09 -14.37
N GLU A 65 23.06 -1.76 -13.77
CA GLU A 65 23.75 -2.88 -14.43
C GLU A 65 22.82 -4.08 -14.62
N LYS A 66 21.96 -4.38 -13.63
CA LYS A 66 20.95 -5.43 -13.73
C LYS A 66 19.97 -5.15 -14.87
N GLU A 67 19.37 -3.97 -14.90
CA GLU A 67 18.43 -3.55 -15.95
C GLU A 67 19.08 -3.56 -17.34
N ALA A 68 20.33 -3.10 -17.45
CA ALA A 68 21.09 -3.14 -18.70
C ALA A 68 21.35 -4.59 -19.15
N ARG A 69 21.74 -5.47 -18.23
CA ARG A 69 21.97 -6.90 -18.52
C ARG A 69 20.69 -7.59 -18.98
N GLU A 70 19.58 -7.39 -18.27
CA GLU A 70 18.28 -7.98 -18.63
C GLU A 70 17.79 -7.51 -20.00
N LYS A 71 17.86 -6.20 -20.29
CA LYS A 71 17.43 -5.65 -21.59
C LYS A 71 18.31 -6.07 -22.75
N LEU A 72 19.60 -6.27 -22.52
CA LEU A 72 20.55 -6.72 -23.54
C LEU A 72 20.63 -8.24 -23.65
N GLY A 73 19.91 -8.99 -22.79
CA GLY A 73 20.00 -10.45 -22.72
C GLY A 73 21.41 -10.94 -22.33
N LEU A 74 22.15 -10.14 -21.57
CA LEU A 74 23.51 -10.46 -21.12
C LEU A 74 23.47 -11.16 -19.77
N ALA A 75 24.24 -12.23 -19.64
CA ALA A 75 24.40 -12.97 -18.40
C ALA A 75 25.70 -12.58 -17.69
N LYS A 76 25.74 -12.70 -16.35
CA LYS A 76 26.98 -12.50 -15.58
C LYS A 76 27.98 -13.65 -15.86
N PRO A 77 29.28 -13.45 -15.60
CA PRO A 77 30.25 -14.54 -15.61
C PRO A 77 29.80 -15.70 -14.70
N GLY A 78 29.59 -16.88 -15.28
CA GLY A 78 29.09 -18.07 -14.58
C GLY A 78 27.60 -18.36 -14.77
N GLU A 79 26.83 -17.46 -15.39
CA GLU A 79 25.44 -17.69 -15.79
C GLU A 79 25.36 -18.20 -17.24
N VAL A 80 24.35 -19.03 -17.54
CA VAL A 80 24.11 -19.59 -18.87
C VAL A 80 22.74 -19.12 -19.37
N VAL A 81 22.71 -18.44 -20.53
CA VAL A 81 21.45 -18.06 -21.19
C VAL A 81 20.82 -19.30 -21.82
N VAL A 82 19.64 -19.68 -21.35
CA VAL A 82 18.85 -20.78 -21.93
C VAL A 82 17.75 -20.19 -22.79
N VAL A 83 17.82 -20.42 -24.11
CA VAL A 83 16.74 -20.06 -25.03
C VAL A 83 15.77 -21.23 -25.13
N LEU A 84 14.56 -21.05 -24.62
CA LEU A 84 13.53 -22.08 -24.67
C LEU A 84 12.79 -22.07 -26.02
N PRO A 85 12.40 -23.24 -26.55
CA PRO A 85 11.53 -23.33 -27.72
C PRO A 85 10.12 -22.81 -27.39
N ALA A 86 9.30 -22.60 -28.42
CA ALA A 86 7.93 -22.11 -28.26
C ALA A 86 7.10 -22.95 -27.28
N ASP A 87 6.16 -22.31 -26.57
CA ASP A 87 5.32 -22.92 -25.53
C ASP A 87 4.65 -24.23 -25.96
N GLU A 88 4.24 -24.33 -27.23
CA GLU A 88 3.64 -25.55 -27.78
C GLU A 88 4.61 -26.73 -27.77
N VAL A 89 5.88 -26.48 -28.04
CA VAL A 89 6.95 -27.49 -28.00
C VAL A 89 7.26 -27.84 -26.54
N LEU A 90 7.33 -26.85 -25.65
CA LEU A 90 7.55 -27.06 -24.22
C LEU A 90 6.46 -27.93 -23.59
N ARG A 91 5.19 -27.68 -23.91
CA ARG A 91 4.06 -28.47 -23.39
C ARG A 91 4.06 -29.92 -23.88
N ARG A 92 4.59 -30.19 -25.07
CA ARG A 92 4.74 -31.56 -25.60
C ARG A 92 5.92 -32.31 -24.96
N LEU A 93 6.95 -31.58 -24.55
CA LEU A 93 8.13 -32.15 -23.90
C LEU A 93 7.95 -32.28 -22.38
N ALA A 94 7.06 -31.50 -21.79
CA ALA A 94 6.73 -31.57 -20.38
C ALA A 94 6.08 -32.94 -20.07
N PRO A 95 6.57 -33.67 -19.06
CA PRO A 95 5.89 -34.88 -18.61
C PRO A 95 4.49 -34.51 -18.14
N GLU A 96 3.51 -35.37 -18.41
CA GLU A 96 2.17 -35.22 -17.84
C GLU A 96 2.30 -35.19 -16.31
N PHE A 97 1.75 -34.15 -15.70
CA PHE A 97 1.78 -33.99 -14.26
C PHE A 97 0.80 -35.00 -13.65
N ASP A 98 1.30 -36.19 -13.30
CA ASP A 98 0.53 -37.23 -12.67
C ASP A 98 0.18 -36.83 -11.23
N GLN A 99 -1.00 -36.25 -11.05
CA GLN A 99 -1.53 -35.89 -9.72
C GLN A 99 -1.91 -37.12 -8.89
N GLU A 100 -2.16 -38.28 -9.53
CA GLU A 100 -2.61 -39.49 -8.86
C GLU A 100 -1.45 -40.16 -8.12
N HIS A 101 -0.25 -40.24 -8.72
CA HIS A 101 0.95 -40.75 -8.05
C HIS A 101 1.38 -39.92 -6.82
N PHE A 102 1.21 -38.60 -6.85
CA PHE A 102 1.56 -37.74 -5.71
C PHE A 102 0.62 -37.88 -4.50
N ALA A 103 -0.61 -38.36 -4.71
CA ALA A 103 -1.59 -38.58 -3.65
C ALA A 103 -1.49 -39.97 -3.02
N GLU A 104 -1.00 -40.96 -3.77
CA GLU A 104 -0.85 -42.35 -3.31
C GLU A 104 0.45 -42.61 -2.53
N GLU A 105 1.49 -41.81 -2.76
CA GLU A 105 2.74 -41.93 -2.01
C GLU A 105 2.64 -41.35 -0.59
N GLU A 106 3.24 -42.05 0.37
CA GLU A 106 3.34 -41.61 1.77
C GLU A 106 3.72 -40.12 1.89
N PRO A 107 3.11 -39.38 2.85
CA PRO A 107 3.44 -37.98 3.08
C PRO A 107 4.96 -37.74 3.14
N ILE A 108 5.43 -36.64 2.53
CA ILE A 108 6.87 -36.36 2.35
C ILE A 108 7.68 -36.60 3.64
N TYR A 109 7.18 -36.16 4.80
CA TYR A 109 7.85 -36.32 6.09
C TYR A 109 8.07 -37.78 6.52
N GLN A 110 7.17 -38.71 6.18
CA GLN A 110 7.30 -40.13 6.52
C GLN A 110 8.44 -40.78 5.73
N ARG A 111 8.58 -40.41 4.45
CA ARG A 111 9.67 -40.87 3.59
C ARG A 111 11.04 -40.43 4.13
N TRP A 112 11.15 -39.20 4.65
CA TRP A 112 12.36 -38.73 5.31
C TRP A 112 12.64 -39.51 6.60
N MET A 113 11.64 -39.78 7.43
CA MET A 113 11.89 -40.56 8.65
C MET A 113 12.46 -41.95 8.35
N ARG A 114 11.94 -42.67 7.34
CA ARG A 114 12.47 -43.98 6.93
C ARG A 114 13.89 -43.95 6.37
N LEU A 115 14.31 -42.84 5.75
CA LEU A 115 15.65 -42.71 5.17
C LEU A 115 16.73 -42.45 6.23
N PHE A 116 16.36 -41.80 7.32
CA PHE A 116 17.30 -41.30 8.32
C PHE A 116 17.22 -42.01 9.69
N PHE A 117 16.24 -42.91 9.89
CA PHE A 117 16.04 -43.70 11.10
C PHE A 117 15.65 -45.14 10.75
#